data_AF-A0A016S187-F1
#
_entry.id   AF-A0A016S187-F1
#
_cell.length_a   1.000
_cell.length_b   1.000
_cell.length_c   1.000
_cell.angle_alpha   90.00
_cell.angle_beta   90.00
_cell.angle_gamma   90.00
#
_symmetry.space_group_name_H-M   'P 1'
#
loop_
_entity.id
_entity.type
_entity.pdbx_description
1 polymer ?
#
loop_
_entity_poly.entity_id
_entity_poly.type
_entity_poly.pdbx_seq_one_letter_code
_entity_poly.pdbx_strand_id
1 'polypeptide(L)'
;MNTGSRNTHSLLTDYIGTYSSALANGSIIPALFLCSVKQRLPEHFLRSVEVIGERIWDRRLPVCKGAHLSTCAREAGLTFLEAEEIISRLSHVDSKELLRRNSEEAVLLGASFAPLFVSSPEYSITFHNFHDFRTSLFNNRMNHSHTHIHKPK
;
A
#
# COMPACT_ATOMS: atom_id res chain seq x y z
N MET A 1 12.42 33.93 -19.95
CA MET A 1 11.76 33.45 -18.71
C MET A 1 11.86 31.94 -18.70
N ASN A 2 12.65 31.35 -17.79
CA ASN A 2 12.83 29.90 -17.70
C ASN A 2 12.79 29.49 -16.22
N THR A 3 11.63 29.04 -15.75
CA THR A 3 11.35 28.67 -14.35
C THR A 3 10.95 27.19 -14.24
N GLY A 4 11.71 26.30 -14.89
CA GLY A 4 11.41 24.86 -14.93
C GLY A 4 12.32 23.94 -14.13
N SER A 5 13.39 24.43 -13.50
CA SER A 5 14.52 23.56 -13.05
C SER A 5 14.72 23.46 -11.52
N ARG A 6 13.91 24.12 -10.68
CA ARG A 6 14.15 24.15 -9.22
C ARG A 6 13.37 23.15 -8.37
N ASN A 7 12.35 22.47 -8.91
CA ASN A 7 11.47 21.62 -8.09
C ASN A 7 11.83 20.12 -8.06
N THR A 8 12.57 19.60 -9.03
CA THR A 8 12.91 18.17 -9.09
C THR A 8 14.04 17.79 -8.13
N HIS A 9 14.98 18.70 -7.89
CA HIS A 9 16.13 18.46 -7.01
C HIS A 9 15.76 18.41 -5.52
N SER A 10 14.76 19.18 -5.05
CA SER A 10 14.36 19.13 -3.63
C SER A 10 13.57 17.86 -3.32
N LEU A 11 12.63 17.47 -4.19
CA LEU A 11 11.84 16.24 -4.05
C LEU A 11 12.73 14.97 -4.06
N LEU A 12 13.77 14.94 -4.90
CA LEU A 12 14.71 13.82 -4.94
C LEU A 12 15.56 13.72 -3.66
N THR A 13 15.96 14.86 -3.09
CA THR A 13 16.74 14.92 -1.85
C THR A 13 15.90 14.49 -0.65
N ASP A 14 14.63 14.91 -0.60
CA ASP A 14 13.68 14.51 0.45
C ASP A 14 13.36 13.00 0.39
N TYR A 15 13.28 12.41 -0.80
CA TYR A 15 13.08 10.98 -0.97
C TYR A 15 14.26 10.15 -0.45
N ILE A 16 15.49 10.50 -0.82
CA ILE A 16 16.69 9.75 -0.38
C ILE A 16 16.81 9.77 1.15
N GLY A 17 16.56 10.92 1.78
CA GLY A 17 16.53 11.06 3.24
C GLY A 17 15.44 10.20 3.88
N THR A 18 14.21 10.26 3.36
CA THR A 18 13.06 9.49 3.84
C THR A 18 13.28 7.99 3.71
N TYR A 19 13.76 7.53 2.55
CA TYR A 19 14.07 6.12 2.30
C TYR A 19 15.15 5.61 3.27
N SER A 20 16.22 6.39 3.45
CA SER A 20 17.33 6.01 4.36
C SER A 20 16.86 5.90 5.80
N SER A 21 16.01 6.81 6.26
CA SER A 21 15.38 6.76 7.59
C SER A 21 14.47 5.53 7.74
N ALA A 22 13.60 5.27 6.76
CA ALA A 22 12.71 4.11 6.77
C ALA A 22 13.47 2.78 6.72
N LEU A 23 14.61 2.73 6.03
CA LEU A 23 15.52 1.60 6.04
C LEU A 23 16.15 1.38 7.40
N ALA A 24 16.67 2.44 8.04
CA ALA A 24 17.26 2.36 9.38
C ALA A 24 16.23 1.91 10.43
N ASN A 25 14.99 2.36 10.31
CA ASN A 25 13.89 1.98 11.20
C ASN A 25 13.29 0.59 10.87
N GLY A 26 13.75 -0.06 9.79
CA GLY A 26 13.31 -1.39 9.40
C GLY A 26 11.89 -1.49 8.83
N SER A 27 11.24 -0.36 8.54
CA SER A 27 9.86 -0.30 8.02
C SER A 27 9.76 -0.43 6.50
N ILE A 28 10.85 -0.13 5.77
CA ILE A 28 10.83 -0.18 4.30
C ILE A 28 10.79 -1.61 3.75
N ILE A 29 11.46 -2.55 4.43
CA ILE A 29 11.60 -3.95 4.00
C ILE A 29 10.24 -4.68 3.93
N PRO A 30 9.38 -4.65 4.97
CA PRO A 30 8.04 -5.23 4.86
C PRO A 30 7.16 -4.51 3.83
N ALA A 31 7.33 -3.19 3.64
CA ALA A 31 6.57 -2.45 2.62
C ALA A 31 6.96 -2.87 1.19
N LEU A 32 8.25 -3.05 0.91
CA LEU A 32 8.76 -3.57 -0.36
C LEU A 32 8.22 -4.98 -0.63
N PHE A 33 8.26 -5.84 0.39
CA PHE A 33 7.72 -7.19 0.30
C PHE A 33 6.23 -7.21 -0.05
N LEU A 34 5.42 -6.46 0.70
CA LEU A 34 3.97 -6.39 0.45
C LEU A 34 3.65 -5.80 -0.92
N CYS A 35 4.41 -4.80 -1.39
CA CYS A 35 4.28 -4.29 -2.76
C CYS A 35 4.58 -5.39 -3.80
N SER A 36 5.67 -6.13 -3.63
CA SER A 36 6.04 -7.22 -4.55
C SER A 36 5.02 -8.36 -4.56
N VAL A 37 4.51 -8.77 -3.39
CA VAL A 37 3.43 -9.76 -3.30
C VAL A 37 2.19 -9.26 -4.01
N LYS A 38 1.74 -8.02 -3.75
CA LYS A 38 0.55 -7.44 -4.42
C LYS A 38 0.68 -7.46 -5.94
N GLN A 39 1.86 -7.17 -6.48
CA GLN A 39 2.09 -7.10 -7.92
C GLN A 39 2.18 -8.48 -8.58
N ARG A 40 2.81 -9.46 -7.91
CA ARG A 40 3.20 -10.74 -8.52
C ARG A 40 2.31 -11.91 -8.13
N LEU A 41 1.81 -11.89 -6.89
CA LEU A 41 1.06 -12.97 -6.25
C LEU A 41 -0.15 -12.38 -5.49
N PRO A 42 -1.06 -11.68 -6.20
CA PRO A 42 -2.15 -10.91 -5.59
C PRO A 42 -3.06 -11.77 -4.69
N GLU A 43 -3.24 -13.05 -5.00
CA GLU A 43 -3.99 -14.02 -4.21
C GLU A 43 -3.43 -14.21 -2.79
N HIS A 44 -2.13 -14.01 -2.59
CA HIS A 44 -1.48 -14.11 -1.29
C HIS A 44 -1.39 -12.78 -0.53
N PHE A 45 -1.79 -11.66 -1.16
CA PHE A 45 -1.55 -10.33 -0.62
C PHE A 45 -2.22 -10.09 0.73
N LEU A 46 -3.53 -10.34 0.83
CA LEU A 46 -4.28 -10.11 2.07
C LEU A 46 -3.73 -10.94 3.22
N ARG A 47 -3.48 -12.23 2.99
CA ARG A 47 -2.90 -13.11 4.01
C ARG A 47 -1.50 -12.66 4.42
N SER A 48 -0.70 -12.16 3.48
CA SER A 48 0.63 -11.61 3.77
C SER A 48 0.58 -10.36 4.65
N VAL A 49 -0.42 -9.48 4.45
CA VAL A 49 -0.65 -8.31 5.31
C VAL A 49 -1.02 -8.75 6.72
N GLU A 50 -1.93 -9.72 6.86
CA GLU A 50 -2.35 -10.26 8.16
C GLU A 50 -1.16 -10.85 8.92
N VAL A 51 -0.40 -11.76 8.30
CA VAL A 51 0.75 -12.43 8.93
C VAL A 51 1.80 -11.42 9.39
N ILE A 52 2.15 -10.44 8.55
CA ILE A 52 3.10 -9.40 8.93
C ILE A 52 2.54 -8.56 10.08
N GLY A 53 1.25 -8.24 10.05
CA GLY A 53 0.59 -7.48 11.09
C GLY A 53 0.56 -8.19 12.44
N GLU A 54 0.08 -9.43 12.48
CA GLU A 54 0.08 -10.29 13.67
C GLU A 54 1.50 -10.39 14.26
N ARG A 55 2.50 -10.51 13.40
CA ARG A 55 3.90 -10.61 13.82
C ARG A 55 4.41 -9.33 14.49
N ILE A 56 4.08 -8.16 13.94
CA ILE A 56 4.49 -6.85 14.49
C ILE A 56 3.71 -6.50 15.76
N TRP A 57 2.38 -6.58 15.71
CA TRP A 57 1.51 -6.00 16.72
C TRP A 57 1.18 -6.98 17.86
N ASP A 58 0.92 -8.25 17.54
CA ASP A 58 0.48 -9.22 18.53
C ASP A 58 1.68 -9.95 19.14
N ARG A 59 2.61 -10.42 18.29
CA ARG A 59 3.73 -11.27 18.70
C ARG A 59 5.01 -10.51 19.00
N ARG A 60 5.09 -9.22 18.65
CA ARG A 60 6.28 -8.37 18.81
C ARG A 60 7.55 -8.97 18.21
N LEU A 61 7.42 -9.66 17.07
CA LEU A 61 8.50 -10.31 16.35
C LEU A 61 8.99 -9.44 15.18
N PRO A 62 10.28 -9.54 14.82
CA PRO A 62 10.85 -8.68 13.79
C PRO A 62 10.41 -9.10 12.38
N VAL A 63 10.33 -8.11 11.48
CA VAL A 63 10.01 -8.27 10.04
C VAL A 63 10.96 -7.51 9.10
N CYS A 64 12.04 -6.93 9.65
CA CYS A 64 12.92 -6.00 8.94
C CYS A 64 14.05 -6.64 8.11
N LYS A 65 14.07 -7.97 7.95
CA LYS A 65 15.14 -8.72 7.24
C LYS A 65 14.52 -9.77 6.32
N GLY A 66 15.23 -10.14 5.26
CA GLY A 66 14.81 -11.17 4.31
C GLY A 66 14.39 -12.47 4.99
N ALA A 67 15.20 -13.02 5.91
CA ALA A 67 14.86 -14.24 6.65
C ALA A 67 13.57 -14.15 7.48
N HIS A 68 13.26 -12.96 8.03
CA HIS A 68 11.99 -12.74 8.73
C HIS A 68 10.82 -12.82 7.74
N LEU A 69 10.99 -12.21 6.56
CA LEU A 69 9.99 -12.23 5.51
C LEU A 69 9.85 -13.60 4.85
N SER A 70 10.90 -14.43 4.76
CA SER A 70 10.80 -15.82 4.30
C SER A 70 9.86 -16.62 5.21
N THR A 71 9.92 -16.36 6.52
CA THR A 71 9.01 -16.96 7.49
C THR A 71 7.58 -16.47 7.27
N CYS A 72 7.39 -15.15 7.10
CA CYS A 72 6.07 -14.56 6.85
C CYS A 72 5.45 -15.07 5.53
N ALA A 73 6.25 -15.18 4.47
CA ALA A 73 5.82 -15.69 3.17
C ALA A 73 5.28 -17.12 3.28
N ARG A 74 6.00 -18.00 3.97
CA ARG A 74 5.55 -19.37 4.23
C ARG A 74 4.27 -19.43 5.08
N GLU A 75 4.19 -18.62 6.14
CA GLU A 75 2.99 -18.50 6.97
C GLU A 75 1.79 -17.94 6.17
N ALA A 76 2.04 -17.16 5.12
CA ALA A 76 1.04 -16.63 4.20
C ALA A 76 0.70 -17.57 3.02
N GLY A 77 1.31 -18.76 2.98
CA GLY A 77 1.01 -19.79 1.99
C GLY A 77 1.81 -19.70 0.69
N LEU A 78 2.81 -18.82 0.59
CA LEU A 78 3.71 -18.80 -0.55
C LEU A 78 4.58 -20.06 -0.54
N THR A 79 4.82 -20.62 -1.73
CA THR A 79 5.82 -21.66 -1.92
C THR A 79 7.22 -21.13 -1.64
N PHE A 80 8.17 -22.05 -1.43
CA PHE A 80 9.58 -21.68 -1.24
C PHE A 80 10.13 -20.87 -2.42
N LEU A 81 9.82 -21.29 -3.66
CA LEU A 81 10.31 -20.62 -4.87
C LEU A 81 9.79 -19.19 -4.99
N GLU A 82 8.48 -19.01 -4.77
CA GLU A 82 7.83 -17.69 -4.78
C GLU A 82 8.42 -16.75 -3.71
N ALA A 83 8.61 -17.28 -2.49
CA ALA A 83 9.19 -16.52 -1.40
C ALA A 83 10.62 -16.08 -1.73
N GLU A 84 11.48 -16.98 -2.20
CA GLU A 84 12.87 -16.66 -2.56
C GLU A 84 12.95 -15.66 -3.73
N GLU A 85 12.07 -15.79 -4.73
CA GLU A 85 12.05 -14.86 -5.85
C GLU A 85 11.69 -13.43 -5.41
N ILE A 86 10.70 -13.27 -4.52
CA ILE A 86 10.36 -11.95 -3.98
C ILE A 86 11.50 -11.42 -3.10
N ILE A 87 12.02 -12.25 -2.20
CA ILE A 87 12.98 -11.82 -1.17
C ILE A 87 14.31 -11.41 -1.78
N SER A 88 14.80 -12.16 -2.77
CA SER A 88 16.03 -11.83 -3.50
C SER A 88 15.95 -10.51 -4.26
N ARG A 89 14.75 -10.02 -4.56
CA ARG A 89 14.51 -8.78 -5.33
C ARG A 89 14.11 -7.58 -4.47
N LEU A 90 14.02 -7.69 -3.15
CA LEU A 90 13.59 -6.58 -2.30
C LEU A 90 14.46 -5.33 -2.45
N SER A 91 15.78 -5.50 -2.60
CA SER A 91 16.71 -4.39 -2.80
C SER A 91 16.84 -3.93 -4.26
N HIS A 92 16.16 -4.60 -5.20
CA HIS A 92 16.20 -4.28 -6.62
C HIS A 92 15.57 -2.91 -6.90
N VAL A 93 16.05 -2.23 -7.95
CA VAL A 93 15.58 -0.89 -8.33
C VAL A 93 14.09 -0.89 -8.64
N ASP A 94 13.59 -1.92 -9.32
CA ASP A 94 12.18 -2.03 -9.70
C ASP A 94 11.24 -2.12 -8.48
N SER A 95 11.65 -2.85 -7.43
CA SER A 95 10.86 -2.99 -6.20
C SER A 95 10.76 -1.65 -5.46
N LYS A 96 11.86 -0.90 -5.43
CA LYS A 96 11.88 0.46 -4.84
C LYS A 96 11.03 1.43 -5.65
N GLU A 97 11.11 1.35 -6.97
CA GLU A 97 10.35 2.20 -7.89
C GLU A 97 8.85 1.92 -7.80
N LEU A 98 8.44 0.65 -7.68
CA LEU A 98 7.04 0.28 -7.45
C LEU A 98 6.52 0.89 -6.13
N LEU A 99 7.26 0.74 -5.04
CA LEU A 99 6.87 1.30 -3.74
C LEU A 99 6.81 2.83 -3.81
N ARG A 100 7.76 3.48 -4.50
CA ARG A 100 7.76 4.93 -4.72
C ARG A 100 6.48 5.38 -5.44
N ARG A 101 6.13 4.77 -6.57
CA ARG A 101 4.91 5.11 -7.33
C ARG A 101 3.64 4.94 -6.51
N ASN A 102 3.51 3.82 -5.78
CA ASN A 102 2.35 3.59 -4.92
C ASN A 102 2.24 4.64 -3.80
N SER A 103 3.38 5.08 -3.26
CA SER A 103 3.42 6.12 -2.23
C SER A 103 3.08 7.50 -2.80
N GLU A 104 3.57 7.82 -4.00
CA GLU A 104 3.24 9.07 -4.71
C GLU A 104 1.76 9.15 -5.06
N GLU A 105 1.17 8.05 -5.53
CA GLU A 105 -0.27 7.96 -5.77
C GLU A 105 -1.07 8.23 -4.49
N ALA A 106 -0.66 7.65 -3.35
CA ALA A 106 -1.30 7.92 -2.07
C ALA A 106 -1.22 9.41 -1.69
N VAL A 107 -0.07 10.06 -1.89
CA VAL A 107 0.11 11.50 -1.64
C VAL A 107 -0.76 12.35 -2.57
N LEU A 108 -0.86 11.99 -3.86
CA LEU A 108 -1.75 12.66 -4.82
C LEU A 108 -3.23 12.53 -4.43
N LEU A 109 -3.59 11.43 -3.76
CA LEU A 109 -4.92 11.21 -3.16
C LEU A 109 -5.10 11.90 -1.80
N GLY A 110 -4.11 12.68 -1.33
CA GLY A 110 -4.20 13.45 -0.09
C GLY A 110 -3.72 12.72 1.17
N ALA A 111 -2.98 11.61 1.02
CA ALA A 111 -2.39 10.94 2.17
C ALA A 111 -1.30 11.80 2.81
N SER A 112 -1.49 12.18 4.07
CA SER A 112 -0.44 12.74 4.94
C SER A 112 -0.03 11.75 6.04
N PHE A 113 -0.85 10.73 6.30
CA PHE A 113 -0.61 9.62 7.20
C PHE A 113 -1.45 8.40 6.78
N ALA A 114 -1.12 7.22 7.32
CA ALA A 114 -1.90 6.00 7.15
C ALA A 114 -2.79 5.73 8.38
N PRO A 115 -3.97 5.10 8.21
CA PRO A 115 -4.59 4.71 6.94
C PRO A 115 -5.29 5.88 6.22
N LEU A 116 -5.32 5.82 4.88
CA LEU A 116 -6.21 6.61 4.03
C LEU A 116 -7.16 5.65 3.31
N PHE A 117 -8.47 5.92 3.39
CA PHE A 117 -9.48 5.18 2.64
C PHE A 117 -9.95 6.04 1.48
N VAL A 118 -10.11 5.41 0.30
CA VAL A 118 -10.54 6.10 -0.90
C VAL A 118 -11.72 5.34 -1.50
N SER A 119 -12.78 6.06 -1.83
CA SER A 119 -13.91 5.57 -2.61
C SER A 119 -13.92 6.28 -3.96
N SER A 120 -14.14 5.56 -5.06
CA SER A 120 -14.17 6.15 -6.41
C SER A 120 -15.40 5.70 -7.19
N PRO A 121 -16.61 6.22 -6.87
CA PRO A 121 -17.78 5.97 -7.70
C PRO A 121 -17.65 6.66 -9.06
N GLU A 122 -17.20 7.92 -9.08
CA GLU A 122 -17.02 8.79 -10.27
C GLU A 122 -15.94 9.86 -10.04
N TYR A 123 -15.81 10.33 -8.79
CA TYR A 123 -14.70 11.16 -8.29
C TYR A 123 -14.10 10.49 -7.04
N SER A 124 -12.80 10.65 -6.82
CA SER A 124 -12.13 10.14 -5.61
C SER A 124 -12.56 10.94 -4.38
N ILE A 125 -13.21 10.26 -3.44
CA ILE A 125 -13.54 10.80 -2.12
C ILE A 125 -12.64 10.10 -1.11
N THR A 126 -11.96 10.88 -0.28
CA THR A 126 -10.96 10.39 0.67
C THR A 126 -11.46 10.51 2.11
N PHE A 127 -11.07 9.55 2.94
CA PHE A 127 -11.48 9.44 4.34
C PHE A 127 -10.29 9.04 5.21
N HIS A 128 -10.11 9.70 6.35
CA HIS A 128 -9.00 9.44 7.28
C HIS A 128 -9.36 8.46 8.40
N ASN A 129 -10.61 7.98 8.44
CA ASN A 129 -11.04 6.96 9.39
C ASN A 129 -12.04 6.00 8.74
N PHE A 130 -12.10 4.79 9.30
CA PHE A 130 -12.94 3.73 8.75
C PHE A 130 -14.44 3.99 8.96
N HIS A 131 -14.83 4.73 10.01
CA HIS A 131 -16.23 5.00 10.30
C HIS A 131 -16.89 5.84 9.20
N ASP A 132 -16.26 6.94 8.81
CA ASP A 132 -16.78 7.83 7.77
C ASP A 132 -16.78 7.16 6.40
N PHE A 133 -15.71 6.42 6.10
CA PHE A 133 -15.62 5.61 4.88
C PHE A 133 -16.77 4.62 4.80
N ARG A 134 -17.02 3.87 5.88
CA ARG A 134 -18.11 2.89 5.97
C ARG A 134 -19.46 3.57 5.75
N THR A 135 -19.73 4.68 6.44
CA THR A 135 -20.99 5.42 6.33
C THR A 135 -21.25 5.91 4.90
N SER A 136 -20.22 6.43 4.23
CA SER A 136 -20.31 6.86 2.82
C SER A 136 -20.72 5.71 1.89
N LEU A 137 -20.13 4.52 2.05
CA LEU A 137 -20.47 3.35 1.25
C LEU A 137 -21.93 2.90 1.44
N PHE A 138 -22.47 2.97 2.66
CA PHE A 138 -23.87 2.61 2.91
C PHE A 138 -24.86 3.61 2.31
N ASN A 139 -24.58 4.90 2.43
CA ASN A 139 -25.44 5.95 1.88
C ASN A 139 -25.48 5.91 0.35
N ASN A 140 -24.35 5.65 -0.31
CA ASN A 140 -24.29 5.53 -1.77
C ASN A 140 -25.07 4.30 -2.30
N ARG A 141 -25.13 3.20 -1.54
CA ARG A 141 -25.93 2.01 -1.92
C ARG A 141 -27.44 2.26 -1.85
N MET A 142 -27.91 3.07 -0.89
CA MET A 142 -29.34 3.39 -0.78
C MET A 142 -29.83 4.30 -1.91
N ASN A 143 -28.99 5.24 -2.38
CA ASN A 143 -29.37 6.15 -3.47
C ASN A 143 -29.52 5.47 -4.84
N HIS A 144 -28.86 4.33 -5.07
CA HIS A 144 -29.00 3.54 -6.31
C HIS A 144 -30.20 2.58 -6.30
N SER A 145 -30.89 2.43 -5.16
CA SER A 145 -32.03 1.51 -5.03
C SER A 145 -33.39 2.15 -5.36
N HIS A 146 -33.43 3.45 -5.69
CA HIS A 146 -34.66 4.21 -5.91
C HIS A 146 -34.94 4.63 -7.37
N THR A 147 -34.11 4.24 -8.34
CA THR A 147 -34.22 4.73 -9.74
C THR A 147 -34.95 3.82 -10.74
N HIS A 148 -35.58 2.73 -10.31
CA HIS A 148 -36.45 1.94 -11.19
C HIS A 148 -37.85 1.79 -10.62
N ILE A 149 -38.75 2.74 -10.89
CA ILE A 149 -40.15 2.53 -11.30
C ILE A 149 -40.61 3.83 -11.98
N HIS A 150 -40.63 3.84 -13.31
CA HIS A 150 -41.63 4.61 -14.06
C HIS A 150 -41.95 3.83 -15.34
N LYS A 151 -43.08 3.11 -15.33
CA LYS A 151 -43.74 2.67 -16.56
C LYS A 151 -44.58 3.86 -17.07
N PRO A 152 -44.53 4.18 -18.37
CA PRO A 152 -45.42 5.18 -18.94
C PRO A 152 -46.83 4.59 -19.08
N LYS A 153 -47.84 5.44 -18.94
CA LYS A 153 -49.20 5.19 -19.43
C LYS A 153 -49.27 5.62 -20.89
#